data_AF-A0A090XCC7-F1
#
_entry.id   AF-A0A090XCC7-F1
#
_cell.length_a   1.000
_cell.length_b   1.000
_cell.length_c   1.000
_cell.angle_alpha   90.00
_cell.angle_beta   90.00
_cell.angle_gamma   90.00
#
_symmetry.space_group_name_H-M   'P 1'
#
loop_
_entity.id
_entity.type
_entity.pdbx_description
1 polymer ?
#
loop_
_entity_poly.entity_id
_entity_poly.type
_entity_poly.pdbx_seq_one_letter_code
_entity_poly.pdbx_strand_id
1 'polypeptide(L)'
;FYLLLELSQRFTVSYHAGWQVQSIEPANQLFMTLVKLRSNTTHLDLAVRFSCSTATVSNVVLTWVNILHKVLCDGLMGQIPSVNKNKACLPSCFASFTNCRIILDCTEVEAAVPKEMKLQNILYSPYKRSTTLKGLVGVAPNGVVTYVSKLYPGSNTDKDIVKDCGVLKQLVPGDLVLADKGFLIRDLLPPGVSLNIPPFLSTPQFTPQQVLMTKSIARARVHVERAIGRIKGYTILEYIPVTFFPIASKIWEVCAALTNFQNPLLKEVEQFYRPKN
;
A
#
# COMPACT_ATOMS: atom_id res chain seq x y z
N PHE A 1 10.75 7.83 -13.60
CA PHE A 1 10.51 9.27 -13.44
C PHE A 1 9.67 9.81 -14.59
N TYR A 2 10.15 9.80 -15.84
CA TYR A 2 9.43 10.36 -17.00
C TYR A 2 7.99 9.84 -17.17
N LEU A 3 7.74 8.54 -16.96
CA LEU A 3 6.39 7.98 -16.99
C LEU A 3 5.43 8.66 -15.98
N LEU A 4 5.90 8.92 -14.75
CA LEU A 4 5.09 9.60 -13.73
C LEU A 4 4.83 11.06 -14.12
N LEU A 5 5.82 11.73 -14.70
CA LEU A 5 5.69 13.10 -15.18
C LEU A 5 4.63 13.19 -16.29
N GLU A 6 4.73 12.32 -17.29
CA GLU A 6 3.78 12.25 -18.41
C GLU A 6 2.35 11.95 -17.94
N LEU A 7 2.19 10.98 -17.03
CA LEU A 7 0.87 10.67 -16.46
C LEU A 7 0.29 11.84 -15.65
N SER A 8 1.14 12.59 -14.95
CA SER A 8 0.72 13.73 -14.13
C SER A 8 0.34 14.97 -14.95
N GLN A 9 0.93 15.17 -16.13
CA GLN A 9 0.62 16.30 -17.02
C GLN A 9 -0.84 16.29 -17.53
N ARG A 10 -1.54 15.16 -17.42
CA ARG A 10 -2.97 15.04 -17.78
C ARG A 10 -3.91 15.70 -16.78
N PHE A 11 -3.40 16.15 -15.63
CA PHE A 11 -4.20 16.72 -14.55
C PHE A 11 -3.86 18.20 -14.37
N THR A 12 -4.90 19.03 -14.17
CA THR A 12 -4.72 20.43 -13.81
C THR A 12 -4.16 20.53 -12.39
N VAL A 13 -3.07 21.31 -12.25
CA VAL A 13 -2.42 21.53 -10.95
C VAL A 13 -3.21 22.56 -10.16
N SER A 14 -3.90 22.11 -9.12
CA SER A 14 -4.51 22.98 -8.10
C SER A 14 -3.64 22.97 -6.85
N TYR A 15 -2.92 24.06 -6.61
CA TYR A 15 -1.98 24.16 -5.48
C TYR A 15 -2.70 24.15 -4.14
N HIS A 16 -2.15 23.38 -3.19
CA HIS A 16 -2.73 23.17 -1.86
C HIS A 16 -2.91 24.47 -1.07
N ALA A 17 -1.93 25.37 -1.13
CA ALA A 17 -1.97 26.66 -0.42
C ALA A 17 -2.70 27.77 -1.19
N GLY A 18 -3.32 27.47 -2.34
CA GLY A 18 -4.10 28.42 -3.14
C GLY A 18 -3.29 29.33 -4.06
N TRP A 19 -1.98 29.47 -3.85
CA TRP A 19 -1.08 30.25 -4.72
C TRP A 19 -0.20 29.35 -5.59
N GLN A 20 0.09 29.80 -6.81
CA GLN A 20 0.85 29.04 -7.80
C GLN A 20 2.35 29.12 -7.57
N VAL A 21 3.04 27.98 -7.70
CA VAL A 21 4.50 27.90 -7.64
C VAL A 21 5.05 27.97 -9.06
N GLN A 22 5.36 29.17 -9.54
CA GLN A 22 5.92 29.39 -10.89
C GLN A 22 7.46 29.35 -10.93
N SER A 23 8.11 29.53 -9.78
CA SER A 23 9.58 29.57 -9.67
C SER A 23 10.27 28.21 -9.82
N ILE A 24 9.51 27.12 -9.84
CA ILE A 24 10.03 25.75 -9.93
C ILE A 24 9.23 25.04 -11.02
N GLU A 25 9.90 24.46 -12.01
CA GLU A 25 9.22 23.70 -13.06
C GLU A 25 8.52 22.45 -12.52
N PRO A 26 7.40 21.99 -13.15
CA PRO A 26 6.65 20.83 -12.70
C PRO A 26 7.49 19.56 -12.49
N ALA A 27 8.48 19.30 -13.35
CA ALA A 27 9.38 18.16 -13.20
C ALA A 27 10.19 18.23 -11.89
N ASN A 28 10.70 19.42 -11.55
CA ASN A 28 11.45 19.64 -10.31
C ASN A 28 10.53 19.58 -9.07
N GLN A 29 9.28 20.04 -9.19
CA GLN A 29 8.29 19.91 -8.13
C GLN A 29 7.92 18.43 -7.85
N LEU A 30 7.74 17.64 -8.91
CA LEU A 30 7.55 16.19 -8.79
C LEU A 30 8.78 15.52 -8.17
N PHE A 31 9.98 15.86 -8.64
CA PHE A 31 11.22 15.31 -8.10
C PHE A 31 11.40 15.63 -6.61
N MET A 32 11.18 16.88 -6.20
CA MET A 32 11.17 17.30 -4.79
C MET A 32 10.22 16.42 -3.95
N THR A 33 9.02 16.18 -4.47
CA THR A 33 8.01 15.37 -3.79
C THR A 33 8.44 13.91 -3.66
N LEU A 34 9.01 13.33 -4.71
CA LEU A 34 9.54 11.95 -4.66
C LEU A 34 10.71 11.81 -3.67
N VAL A 35 11.60 12.80 -3.60
CA VAL A 35 12.68 12.84 -2.58
C VAL A 35 12.07 12.92 -1.17
N LYS A 36 11.08 13.80 -0.97
CA LYS A 36 10.39 13.92 0.32
C LYS A 36 9.73 12.61 0.74
N LEU A 37 9.03 11.92 -0.17
CA LEU A 37 8.39 10.64 0.13
C LEU A 37 9.42 9.55 0.43
N ARG A 38 10.50 9.46 -0.37
CA ARG A 38 11.49 8.39 -0.25
C ARG A 38 12.37 8.52 0.98
N SER A 39 12.84 9.73 1.28
CA SER A 39 13.89 10.00 2.27
C SER A 39 13.45 10.88 3.44
N ASN A 40 12.18 11.31 3.47
CA ASN A 40 11.61 12.18 4.51
C ASN A 40 12.44 13.44 4.81
N THR A 41 13.18 13.93 3.81
CA THR A 41 14.04 15.10 3.91
C THR A 41 13.29 16.29 4.51
N THR A 42 13.95 17.04 5.39
CA THR A 42 13.31 18.18 6.07
C THR A 42 12.90 19.24 5.06
N HIS A 43 11.84 20.01 5.36
CA HIS A 43 11.43 21.10 4.47
C HIS A 43 12.52 22.16 4.33
N LEU A 44 13.36 22.35 5.35
CA LEU A 44 14.48 23.29 5.30
C LEU A 44 15.56 22.84 4.32
N ASP A 45 15.96 21.57 4.35
CA ASP A 45 16.98 21.05 3.42
C ASP A 45 16.46 21.06 1.97
N LEU A 46 15.19 20.69 1.74
CA LEU A 46 14.56 20.82 0.42
C LEU A 46 14.47 22.29 -0.03
N ALA A 47 14.17 23.21 0.87
CA ALA A 47 14.09 24.63 0.56
C ALA A 47 15.45 25.16 0.07
N VAL A 48 16.55 24.76 0.72
CA VAL A 48 17.92 25.10 0.30
C VAL A 48 18.24 24.48 -1.07
N ARG A 49 18.00 23.18 -1.27
CA ARG A 49 18.34 22.46 -2.52
C ARG A 49 17.61 22.99 -3.75
N PHE A 50 16.37 23.45 -3.56
CA PHE A 50 15.52 23.96 -4.65
C PHE A 50 15.42 25.50 -4.64
N SER A 51 16.26 26.18 -3.85
CA SER A 51 16.34 27.63 -3.75
C SER A 51 14.97 28.31 -3.58
N CYS A 52 14.17 27.80 -2.64
CA CYS A 52 12.83 28.30 -2.36
C CYS A 52 12.56 28.39 -0.85
N SER A 53 11.35 28.81 -0.46
CA SER A 53 10.98 28.84 0.96
C SER A 53 10.47 27.48 1.45
N THR A 54 10.51 27.25 2.77
CA THR A 54 9.89 26.05 3.38
C THR A 54 8.37 26.00 3.15
N ALA A 55 7.71 27.16 3.05
CA ALA A 55 6.31 27.27 2.67
C ALA A 55 6.08 26.79 1.23
N THR A 56 6.98 27.12 0.30
CA THR A 56 6.97 26.62 -1.08
C THR A 56 7.11 25.11 -1.12
N VAL A 57 8.06 24.54 -0.37
CA VAL A 57 8.23 23.08 -0.28
C VAL A 57 6.95 22.42 0.22
N SER A 58 6.35 22.93 1.30
CA SER A 58 5.11 22.39 1.84
C SER A 58 3.97 22.43 0.82
N ASN A 59 3.79 23.57 0.14
CA ASN A 59 2.76 23.72 -0.90
C ASN A 59 2.99 22.73 -2.04
N VAL A 60 4.23 22.61 -2.55
CA VAL A 60 4.61 21.66 -3.61
C VAL A 60 4.32 20.22 -3.20
N VAL A 61 4.87 19.77 -2.07
CA VAL A 61 4.75 18.38 -1.61
C VAL A 61 3.28 18.00 -1.44
N LEU A 62 2.48 18.82 -0.76
CA LEU A 62 1.06 18.52 -0.54
C LEU A 62 0.27 18.53 -1.85
N THR A 63 0.57 19.44 -2.77
CA THR A 63 -0.05 19.50 -4.10
C THR A 63 0.24 18.23 -4.90
N TRP A 64 1.51 17.83 -4.98
CA TRP A 64 1.94 16.70 -5.77
C TRP A 64 1.54 15.35 -5.16
N VAL A 65 1.46 15.22 -3.84
CA VAL A 65 0.84 14.04 -3.21
C VAL A 65 -0.61 13.88 -3.66
N ASN A 66 -1.39 14.97 -3.74
CA ASN A 66 -2.76 14.91 -4.23
C ASN A 66 -2.85 14.56 -5.72
N ILE A 67 -1.93 15.07 -6.55
CA ILE A 67 -1.87 14.73 -7.97
C ILE A 67 -1.50 13.26 -8.15
N LEU A 68 -0.42 12.80 -7.51
CA LEU A 68 0.02 11.41 -7.56
C LEU A 68 -1.06 10.46 -7.05
N HIS A 69 -1.81 10.85 -6.02
CA HIS A 69 -2.94 10.06 -5.53
C HIS A 69 -4.01 9.88 -6.62
N LYS A 70 -4.44 10.95 -7.30
CA LYS A 70 -5.37 10.84 -8.43
C LYS A 70 -4.82 10.00 -9.58
N VAL A 71 -3.57 10.23 -9.95
CA VAL A 71 -2.92 9.56 -11.08
C VAL A 71 -2.77 8.06 -10.82
N LEU A 72 -2.24 7.71 -9.65
CA LEU A 72 -1.81 6.34 -9.35
C LEU A 72 -2.89 5.54 -8.64
N CYS A 73 -3.53 6.12 -7.61
CA CYS A 73 -4.51 5.40 -6.80
C CYS A 73 -5.85 5.34 -7.53
N ASP A 74 -6.42 6.50 -7.90
CA ASP A 74 -7.71 6.53 -8.61
C ASP A 74 -7.56 6.01 -10.04
N GLY A 75 -6.48 6.38 -10.74
CA GLY A 75 -6.27 6.07 -12.16
C GLY A 75 -5.76 4.64 -12.44
N LEU A 76 -4.88 4.07 -11.61
CA LEU A 76 -4.25 2.77 -11.89
C LEU A 76 -4.66 1.66 -10.91
N MET A 77 -5.02 1.99 -9.67
CA MET A 77 -5.32 1.00 -8.62
C MET A 77 -6.80 0.96 -8.22
N GLY A 78 -7.68 1.65 -8.95
CA GLY A 78 -9.12 1.69 -8.64
C GLY A 78 -9.83 0.33 -8.74
N GLN A 79 -9.26 -0.65 -9.46
CA GLN A 79 -9.82 -1.99 -9.61
C GLN A 79 -8.77 -3.09 -9.44
N ILE A 80 -9.05 -4.06 -8.59
CA ILE A 80 -8.24 -5.27 -8.43
C ILE A 80 -8.30 -6.08 -9.74
N PRO A 81 -7.16 -6.46 -10.33
CA PRO A 81 -7.14 -7.23 -11.56
C PRO A 81 -7.87 -8.57 -11.45
N SER A 82 -8.70 -8.85 -12.45
CA SER A 82 -8.91 -10.17 -13.05
C SER A 82 -8.20 -11.40 -12.45
N VAL A 83 -8.86 -12.46 -11.99
CA VAL A 83 -8.19 -13.78 -11.90
C VAL A 83 -7.58 -14.18 -13.25
N ASN A 84 -8.28 -13.91 -14.36
CA ASN A 84 -7.75 -14.19 -15.70
C ASN A 84 -6.52 -13.32 -16.03
N LYS A 85 -6.49 -12.07 -15.56
CA LYS A 85 -5.30 -11.21 -15.68
C LYS A 85 -4.14 -11.73 -14.83
N ASN A 86 -4.42 -12.14 -13.58
CA ASN A 86 -3.41 -12.73 -12.69
C ASN A 86 -2.81 -14.00 -13.28
N LYS A 87 -3.62 -14.85 -13.93
CA LYS A 87 -3.16 -16.07 -14.60
C LYS A 87 -2.12 -15.81 -15.70
N ALA A 88 -2.20 -14.67 -16.39
CA ALA A 88 -1.25 -14.32 -17.45
C ALA A 88 0.19 -14.11 -16.94
N CYS A 89 0.35 -13.79 -15.64
CA CYS A 89 1.63 -13.55 -14.99
C CYS A 89 1.76 -14.33 -13.68
N LEU A 90 1.15 -15.52 -13.58
CA LEU A 90 1.10 -16.30 -12.34
C LEU A 90 2.47 -16.93 -12.03
N PRO A 91 3.08 -16.64 -10.88
CA PRO A 91 4.36 -17.26 -10.50
C PRO A 91 4.19 -18.74 -10.13
N SER A 92 5.28 -19.50 -10.22
CA SER A 92 5.31 -20.93 -9.95
C SER A 92 4.86 -21.29 -8.53
N CYS A 93 5.17 -20.44 -7.55
CA CYS A 93 4.76 -20.62 -6.16
C CYS A 93 3.24 -20.52 -5.93
N PHE A 94 2.50 -19.97 -6.90
CA PHE A 94 1.04 -19.90 -6.91
C PHE A 94 0.38 -20.92 -7.83
N ALA A 95 1.12 -21.90 -8.38
CA ALA A 95 0.55 -22.93 -9.25
C ALA A 95 -0.60 -23.72 -8.60
N SER A 96 -0.59 -23.87 -7.27
CA SER A 96 -1.67 -24.51 -6.51
C SER A 96 -2.85 -23.57 -6.19
N PHE A 97 -2.75 -22.29 -6.52
CA PHE A 97 -3.73 -21.24 -6.22
C PHE A 97 -4.08 -20.44 -7.49
N THR A 98 -4.45 -21.13 -8.57
CA THR A 98 -4.70 -20.50 -9.88
C THR A 98 -5.89 -19.55 -9.91
N ASN A 99 -6.80 -19.65 -8.94
CA ASN A 99 -7.91 -18.72 -8.72
C ASN A 99 -7.60 -17.64 -7.67
N CYS A 100 -6.34 -17.51 -7.20
CA CYS A 100 -5.94 -16.47 -6.27
C CYS A 100 -6.15 -15.08 -6.89
N ARG A 101 -7.10 -14.34 -6.32
CA ARG A 101 -7.40 -12.97 -6.72
C ARG A 101 -6.46 -11.99 -6.05
N ILE A 102 -6.28 -12.13 -4.74
CA ILE A 102 -5.54 -11.18 -3.93
C ILE A 102 -5.03 -11.83 -2.64
N ILE A 103 -3.85 -11.39 -2.20
CA ILE A 103 -3.28 -11.69 -0.90
C ILE A 103 -3.42 -10.44 -0.04
N LEU A 104 -4.10 -10.55 1.10
CA LEU A 104 -4.37 -9.46 2.02
C LEU A 104 -3.50 -9.56 3.27
N ASP A 105 -2.94 -8.43 3.67
CA ASP A 105 -2.27 -8.30 4.95
C ASP A 105 -2.38 -6.86 5.47
N CYS A 106 -2.41 -6.71 6.79
CA CYS A 106 -2.48 -5.42 7.46
C CYS A 106 -1.07 -5.02 7.90
N THR A 107 -0.77 -3.73 7.86
CA THR A 107 0.47 -3.23 8.41
C THR A 107 0.26 -1.92 9.14
N GLU A 108 1.11 -1.69 10.13
CA GLU A 108 1.09 -0.49 10.96
C GLU A 108 2.29 0.39 10.65
N VAL A 109 2.05 1.71 10.65
CA VAL A 109 3.05 2.78 10.64
C VAL A 109 2.96 3.56 11.94
N GLU A 110 4.10 3.95 12.51
CA GLU A 110 4.10 4.72 13.75
C GLU A 110 3.61 6.15 13.51
N ALA A 111 2.96 6.72 14.51
CA ALA A 111 2.40 8.06 14.43
C ALA A 111 2.62 8.84 15.73
N ALA A 112 2.60 10.16 15.60
CA ALA A 112 2.73 11.04 16.74
C ALA A 112 1.54 10.92 17.70
N VAL A 113 1.83 10.98 19.01
CA VAL A 113 0.77 10.99 20.03
C VAL A 113 0.00 12.31 19.94
N PRO A 114 -1.30 12.30 19.61
CA PRO A 114 -2.09 13.52 19.57
C PRO A 114 -2.29 14.07 20.99
N LYS A 115 -2.54 15.39 21.11
CA LYS A 115 -2.77 16.01 22.43
C LYS A 115 -4.08 15.57 23.09
N GLU A 116 -5.08 15.21 22.29
CA GLU A 116 -6.39 14.80 22.79
C GLU A 116 -6.39 13.35 23.25
N MET A 117 -6.71 13.12 24.53
CA MET A 117 -6.72 11.79 25.16
C MET A 117 -7.61 10.78 24.43
N LYS A 118 -8.76 11.21 23.89
CA LYS A 118 -9.65 10.33 23.10
C LYS A 118 -8.94 9.80 21.85
N LEU A 119 -8.21 10.67 21.15
CA LEU A 119 -7.44 10.28 19.96
C LEU A 119 -6.24 9.39 20.33
N GLN A 120 -5.62 9.62 21.49
CA GLN A 120 -4.54 8.74 21.99
C GLN A 120 -5.05 7.31 22.19
N ASN A 121 -6.19 7.14 22.87
CA ASN A 121 -6.78 5.82 23.12
C ASN A 121 -7.13 5.08 21.83
N ILE A 122 -7.65 5.79 20.83
CA ILE A 122 -8.08 5.20 19.55
C ILE A 122 -6.88 4.86 18.65
N LEU A 123 -5.83 5.69 18.64
CA LEU A 123 -4.64 5.42 17.83
C LEU A 123 -3.67 4.42 18.48
N TYR A 124 -3.81 4.14 19.78
CA TYR A 124 -2.95 3.18 20.46
C TYR A 124 -3.18 1.77 19.93
N SER A 125 -2.14 1.16 19.38
CA SER A 125 -2.12 -0.25 19.01
C SER A 125 -1.64 -1.07 20.20
N PRO A 126 -2.50 -1.93 20.79
CA PRO A 126 -2.07 -2.81 21.88
C PRO A 126 -0.97 -3.79 21.43
N TYR A 127 -1.01 -4.18 20.15
CA TYR A 127 -0.06 -5.09 19.54
C TYR A 127 1.34 -4.47 19.41
N LYS A 128 1.43 -3.22 18.95
CA LYS A 128 2.70 -2.48 18.83
C LYS A 128 3.11 -1.75 20.10
N ARG A 129 2.20 -1.61 21.06
CA ARG A 129 2.35 -0.84 22.30
C ARG A 129 2.74 0.62 22.03
N SER A 130 2.30 1.17 20.91
CA SER A 130 2.60 2.52 20.44
C SER A 130 1.40 3.12 19.71
N THR A 131 1.43 4.43 19.47
CA THR A 131 0.43 5.12 18.64
C THR A 131 0.72 4.82 17.18
N THR A 132 -0.21 4.17 16.49
CA THR A 132 -0.01 3.74 15.10
C THR A 132 -1.23 4.05 14.23
N LEU A 133 -0.98 4.07 12.93
CA LEU A 133 -2.00 4.01 11.90
C LEU A 133 -1.86 2.67 11.17
N LYS A 134 -2.99 2.02 10.89
CA LYS A 134 -3.06 0.70 10.28
C LYS A 134 -3.67 0.78 8.88
N GLY A 135 -3.06 0.12 7.91
CA GLY A 135 -3.57 0.05 6.53
C GLY A 135 -3.63 -1.40 6.05
N LEU A 136 -4.65 -1.72 5.28
CA LEU A 136 -4.77 -2.98 4.54
C LEU A 136 -4.03 -2.86 3.21
N VAL A 137 -3.17 -3.83 2.91
CA VAL A 137 -2.48 -3.97 1.64
C VAL A 137 -2.95 -5.26 0.96
N GLY A 138 -3.33 -5.12 -0.31
CA GLY A 138 -3.71 -6.21 -1.18
C GLY A 138 -2.71 -6.35 -2.33
N VAL A 139 -2.14 -7.54 -2.46
CA VAL A 139 -1.09 -7.87 -3.41
C VAL A 139 -1.58 -8.96 -4.35
N ALA A 140 -1.37 -8.79 -5.66
CA ALA A 140 -1.64 -9.85 -6.62
C ALA A 140 -0.58 -10.97 -6.51
N PRO A 141 -0.87 -12.19 -6.99
CA PRO A 141 0.10 -13.30 -6.95
C PRO A 141 1.50 -12.96 -7.49
N ASN A 142 1.58 -12.09 -8.51
CA ASN A 142 2.84 -11.65 -9.11
C ASN A 142 3.63 -10.61 -8.26
N GLY A 143 3.13 -10.23 -7.09
CA GLY A 143 3.76 -9.26 -6.19
C GLY A 143 3.34 -7.80 -6.42
N VAL A 144 2.53 -7.50 -7.43
CA VAL A 144 2.06 -6.12 -7.66
C VAL A 144 1.07 -5.73 -6.56
N VAL A 145 1.24 -4.54 -5.98
CA VAL A 145 0.27 -3.96 -5.05
C VAL A 145 -0.96 -3.54 -5.87
N THR A 146 -2.10 -4.17 -5.61
CA THR A 146 -3.34 -3.97 -6.40
C THR A 146 -4.46 -3.34 -5.62
N TYR A 147 -4.34 -3.28 -4.30
CA TYR A 147 -5.29 -2.62 -3.43
C TYR A 147 -4.58 -2.07 -2.20
N VAL A 148 -4.95 -0.87 -1.77
CA VAL A 148 -4.47 -0.26 -0.53
C VAL A 148 -5.64 0.50 0.08
N SER A 149 -5.92 0.27 1.36
CA SER A 149 -6.95 1.05 2.05
C SER A 149 -6.41 2.41 2.51
N LYS A 150 -7.33 3.31 2.87
CA LYS A 150 -7.02 4.41 3.79
C LYS A 150 -6.41 3.89 5.09
N LEU A 151 -5.75 4.79 5.82
CA LEU A 151 -5.25 4.49 7.15
C LEU A 151 -6.39 4.56 8.18
N TYR A 152 -6.40 3.59 9.07
CA TYR A 152 -7.28 3.44 10.21
C TYR A 152 -6.49 3.64 11.51
N PRO A 153 -7.15 3.96 12.63
CA PRO A 153 -6.51 3.91 13.92
C PRO A 153 -5.88 2.55 14.26
N GLY A 154 -4.76 2.55 14.95
CA GLY A 154 -4.02 1.35 15.36
C GLY A 154 -4.84 0.34 16.17
N SER A 155 -5.87 0.81 16.89
CA SER A 155 -6.76 -0.04 17.68
C SER A 155 -7.72 -0.89 16.85
N ASN A 156 -7.96 -0.55 15.57
CA ASN A 156 -8.88 -1.30 14.72
C ASN A 156 -8.34 -2.71 14.42
N THR A 157 -9.23 -3.70 14.42
CA THR A 157 -8.87 -5.06 14.03
C THR A 157 -8.80 -5.19 12.51
N ASP A 158 -8.04 -6.17 12.01
CA ASP A 158 -7.95 -6.43 10.57
C ASP A 158 -9.33 -6.72 9.96
N LYS A 159 -10.20 -7.38 10.73
CA LYS A 159 -11.58 -7.66 10.35
C LYS A 159 -12.41 -6.39 10.19
N ASP A 160 -12.29 -5.44 11.10
CA ASP A 160 -13.01 -4.15 11.03
C ASP A 160 -12.59 -3.37 9.78
N ILE A 161 -11.29 -3.35 9.50
CA ILE A 161 -10.73 -2.67 8.31
C ILE A 161 -11.26 -3.32 7.03
N VAL A 162 -11.22 -4.65 6.92
CA VAL A 162 -11.74 -5.37 5.74
C VAL A 162 -13.23 -5.09 5.51
N LYS A 163 -14.02 -5.00 6.59
CA LYS A 163 -15.45 -4.67 6.52
C LYS A 163 -15.70 -3.26 5.97
N ASP A 164 -14.88 -2.29 6.36
CA ASP A 164 -15.10 -0.87 6.03
C ASP A 164 -14.44 -0.43 4.71
N CYS A 165 -13.21 -0.86 4.44
CA CYS A 165 -12.39 -0.30 3.35
C CYS A 165 -12.95 -0.54 1.93
N GLY A 166 -13.89 -1.46 1.78
CA GLY A 166 -14.58 -1.72 0.51
C GLY A 166 -13.87 -2.72 -0.40
N VAL A 167 -12.79 -3.36 0.04
CA VAL A 167 -12.09 -4.42 -0.72
C VAL A 167 -13.04 -5.54 -1.17
N LEU A 168 -14.00 -5.91 -0.30
CA LEU A 168 -14.97 -6.98 -0.54
C LEU A 168 -15.90 -6.70 -1.72
N LYS A 169 -16.15 -5.41 -2.03
CA LYS A 169 -17.03 -4.99 -3.14
C LYS A 169 -16.45 -5.31 -4.52
N GLN A 170 -15.14 -5.60 -4.60
CA GLN A 170 -14.45 -5.92 -5.85
C GLN A 170 -14.23 -7.43 -6.06
N LEU A 171 -14.58 -8.25 -5.08
CA LEU A 171 -14.45 -9.71 -5.14
C LEU A 171 -15.70 -10.33 -5.76
N VAL A 172 -15.51 -11.35 -6.58
CA VAL A 172 -16.58 -12.04 -7.31
C VAL A 172 -16.57 -13.56 -7.03
N PRO A 173 -17.69 -14.26 -7.22
CA PRO A 173 -17.74 -15.71 -7.03
C PRO A 173 -16.61 -16.45 -7.78
N GLY A 174 -15.95 -17.38 -7.10
CA GLY A 174 -14.80 -18.14 -7.61
C GLY A 174 -13.43 -17.56 -7.22
N ASP A 175 -13.38 -16.30 -6.76
CA ASP A 175 -12.15 -15.68 -6.27
C ASP A 175 -11.62 -16.39 -5.00
N LEU A 176 -10.30 -16.52 -4.91
CA LEU A 176 -9.60 -16.94 -3.70
C LEU A 176 -8.82 -15.77 -3.08
N VAL A 177 -9.07 -15.52 -1.81
CA VAL A 177 -8.31 -14.59 -0.97
C VAL A 177 -7.34 -15.39 -0.10
N LEU A 178 -6.06 -15.01 -0.12
CA LEU A 178 -5.08 -15.49 0.86
C LEU A 178 -4.85 -14.42 1.92
N ALA A 179 -4.71 -14.79 3.18
CA ALA A 179 -4.42 -13.83 4.25
C ALA A 179 -3.67 -14.46 5.43
N ASP A 180 -3.32 -13.63 6.43
CA ASP A 180 -2.77 -14.15 7.68
C ASP A 180 -3.80 -14.98 8.47
N LYS A 181 -3.32 -15.89 9.30
CA LYS A 181 -4.08 -16.69 10.26
C LYS A 181 -5.00 -15.84 11.15
N GLY A 182 -4.62 -14.59 11.44
CA GLY A 182 -5.43 -13.62 12.19
C GLY A 182 -6.60 -13.01 11.41
N PHE A 183 -6.66 -13.16 10.08
CA PHE A 183 -7.72 -12.62 9.24
C PHE A 183 -9.00 -13.48 9.29
N LEU A 184 -9.71 -13.40 10.40
CA LEU A 184 -10.98 -14.09 10.63
C LEU A 184 -12.15 -13.40 9.91
N ILE A 185 -12.08 -13.32 8.58
CA ILE A 185 -13.02 -12.58 7.72
C ILE A 185 -14.01 -13.48 6.96
N ARG A 186 -14.07 -14.79 7.25
CA ARG A 186 -14.89 -15.75 6.50
C ARG A 186 -16.36 -15.35 6.42
N ASP A 187 -16.89 -14.79 7.50
CA ASP A 187 -18.27 -14.31 7.63
C ASP A 187 -18.55 -13.01 6.87
N LEU A 188 -17.50 -12.30 6.42
CA LEU A 188 -17.63 -11.06 5.66
C LEU A 188 -17.57 -11.28 4.14
N LEU A 189 -17.10 -12.45 3.69
CA LEU A 189 -16.84 -12.68 2.27
C LEU A 189 -18.14 -12.74 1.46
N PRO A 190 -18.15 -12.19 0.23
CA PRO A 190 -19.26 -12.36 -0.67
C PRO A 190 -19.52 -13.86 -0.98
N PRO A 191 -20.77 -14.25 -1.27
CA PRO A 191 -21.09 -15.62 -1.66
C PRO A 191 -20.20 -16.12 -2.81
N GLY A 192 -19.67 -17.33 -2.67
CA GLY A 192 -18.79 -17.95 -3.67
C GLY A 192 -17.33 -17.48 -3.63
N VAL A 193 -16.95 -16.54 -2.76
CA VAL A 193 -15.54 -16.17 -2.52
C VAL A 193 -14.96 -17.07 -1.44
N SER A 194 -13.75 -17.58 -1.66
CA SER A 194 -13.05 -18.47 -0.74
C SER A 194 -11.91 -17.76 0.00
N LEU A 195 -11.69 -18.14 1.25
CA LEU A 195 -10.56 -17.67 2.05
C LEU A 195 -9.69 -18.84 2.47
N ASN A 196 -8.39 -18.69 2.22
CA ASN A 196 -7.37 -19.61 2.65
C ASN A 196 -6.38 -18.89 3.56
N ILE A 197 -6.42 -19.27 4.84
CA ILE A 197 -5.53 -18.82 5.91
C ILE A 197 -4.82 -20.05 6.48
N PRO A 198 -3.60 -19.93 7.03
CA PRO A 198 -2.92 -21.04 7.66
C PRO A 198 -3.78 -21.69 8.76
N PRO A 199 -3.75 -23.02 8.90
CA PRO A 199 -4.55 -23.73 9.90
C PRO A 199 -4.18 -23.31 11.33
N PHE A 200 -5.18 -23.35 12.22
CA PHE A 200 -4.95 -23.33 13.66
C PHE A 200 -4.34 -24.67 14.09
N LEU A 201 -3.43 -24.63 15.07
CA LEU A 201 -2.90 -25.85 15.66
C LEU A 201 -4.03 -26.45 16.51
N SER A 202 -4.72 -27.44 15.97
CA SER A 202 -5.72 -28.24 16.70
C SER A 202 -5.12 -29.52 17.30
N THR A 203 -3.94 -29.93 16.82
CA THR A 203 -3.15 -31.08 17.27
C THR A 203 -1.66 -30.69 17.43
N PRO A 204 -0.86 -31.41 18.24
CA PRO A 204 0.53 -31.06 18.51
C PRO A 204 1.44 -31.02 17.27
N GLN A 205 1.06 -31.74 16.21
CA GLN A 205 1.79 -31.77 14.93
C GLN A 205 0.81 -31.72 13.74
N PHE A 206 1.28 -31.13 12.63
CA PHE A 206 0.58 -31.14 11.34
C PHE A 206 0.79 -32.48 10.63
N THR A 207 -0.22 -32.94 9.90
CA THR A 207 -0.07 -34.06 8.96
C THR A 207 0.84 -33.68 7.78
N PRO A 208 1.48 -34.64 7.07
CA PRO A 208 2.33 -34.35 5.91
C PRO A 208 1.65 -33.50 4.83
N GLN A 209 0.35 -33.73 4.58
CA GLN A 209 -0.44 -32.92 3.64
C GLN A 209 -0.67 -31.49 4.14
N GLN A 210 -0.99 -31.33 5.43
CA GLN A 210 -1.09 -30.00 6.05
C GLN A 210 0.26 -29.26 6.02
N VAL A 211 1.38 -29.96 6.21
CA VAL A 211 2.73 -29.36 6.10
C VAL A 211 2.99 -28.83 4.69
N LEU A 212 2.65 -29.59 3.64
CA LEU A 212 2.82 -29.16 2.25
C LEU A 212 1.93 -27.95 1.92
N MET A 213 0.66 -27.99 2.33
CA MET A 213 -0.27 -26.88 2.12
C MET A 213 0.17 -25.62 2.87
N THR A 214 0.61 -25.77 4.11
CA THR A 214 1.14 -24.66 4.94
C THR A 214 2.42 -24.09 4.34
N LYS A 215 3.33 -24.92 3.80
CA LYS A 215 4.54 -24.45 3.10
C LYS A 215 4.20 -23.65 1.84
N SER A 216 3.20 -24.08 1.07
CA SER A 216 2.76 -23.36 -0.13
C SER A 216 2.13 -22.01 0.21
N ILE A 217 1.26 -21.95 1.22
CA ILE A 217 0.66 -20.70 1.72
C ILE A 217 1.74 -19.77 2.28
N ALA A 218 2.68 -20.29 3.07
CA ALA A 218 3.78 -19.49 3.62
C ALA A 218 4.65 -18.87 2.51
N ARG A 219 4.97 -19.63 1.45
CA ARG A 219 5.71 -19.11 0.29
C ARG A 219 4.95 -18.00 -0.43
N ALA A 220 3.65 -18.20 -0.67
CA ALA A 220 2.79 -17.18 -1.26
C ALA A 220 2.76 -15.90 -0.41
N ARG A 221 2.75 -16.04 0.92
CA ARG A 221 2.71 -14.93 1.87
C ARG A 221 4.01 -14.13 1.99
N VAL A 222 5.17 -14.77 1.80
CA VAL A 222 6.45 -14.06 1.75
C VAL A 222 6.42 -12.93 0.70
N HIS A 223 5.60 -13.03 -0.34
CA HIS A 223 5.49 -11.99 -1.37
C HIS A 223 4.71 -10.76 -0.90
N VAL A 224 3.63 -10.91 -0.12
CA VAL A 224 2.93 -9.76 0.47
C VAL A 224 3.81 -9.06 1.51
N GLU A 225 4.54 -9.82 2.33
CA GLU A 225 5.47 -9.25 3.31
C GLU A 225 6.60 -8.46 2.64
N ARG A 226 7.15 -8.96 1.52
CA ARG A 226 8.15 -8.23 0.73
C ARG A 226 7.58 -6.98 0.07
N ALA A 227 6.34 -7.04 -0.43
CA ALA A 227 5.66 -5.86 -0.98
C ALA A 227 5.47 -4.81 0.11
N ILE A 228 4.95 -5.18 1.29
CA ILE A 228 4.84 -4.30 2.45
C ILE A 228 6.20 -3.74 2.86
N GLY A 229 7.26 -4.56 2.83
CA GLY A 229 8.63 -4.12 3.08
C GLY A 229 9.08 -3.00 2.13
N ARG A 230 8.71 -3.06 0.84
CA ARG A 230 8.98 -1.96 -0.11
C ARG A 230 8.21 -0.69 0.21
N ILE A 231 6.97 -0.81 0.66
CA ILE A 231 6.15 0.33 1.09
C ILE A 231 6.80 0.97 2.32
N LYS A 232 7.20 0.17 3.31
CA LYS A 232 7.90 0.63 4.51
C LYS A 232 9.30 1.19 4.25
N GLY A 233 9.89 0.91 3.10
CA GLY A 233 11.13 1.54 2.65
C GLY A 233 11.01 3.01 2.24
N TYR A 234 9.81 3.61 2.31
CA TYR A 234 9.62 5.05 2.22
C TYR A 234 9.71 5.65 3.62
N THR A 235 10.80 6.36 3.92
CA THR A 235 11.05 6.82 5.29
C THR A 235 10.05 7.86 5.79
N ILE A 236 9.24 8.46 4.90
CA ILE A 236 8.11 9.32 5.31
C ILE A 236 7.05 8.53 6.11
N LEU A 237 7.01 7.21 5.95
CA LEU A 237 6.09 6.30 6.64
C LEU A 237 6.68 5.69 7.91
N GLU A 238 7.95 5.94 8.25
CA GLU A 238 8.54 5.45 9.50
C GLU A 238 7.87 6.08 10.71
N TYR A 239 7.54 7.37 10.62
CA TYR A 239 6.84 8.12 11.65
C TYR A 239 5.99 9.23 11.04
N ILE A 240 4.67 9.17 11.25
CA ILE A 240 3.73 10.18 10.78
C ILE A 240 3.57 11.27 11.84
N PRO A 241 4.04 12.51 11.60
CA PRO A 241 3.81 13.62 12.52
C PRO A 241 2.35 14.09 12.49
N VAL A 242 1.89 14.74 13.56
CA VAL A 242 0.51 15.29 13.66
C VAL A 242 0.18 16.20 12.48
N THR A 243 1.15 16.95 11.98
CA THR A 243 0.99 17.85 10.82
C THR A 243 0.61 17.12 9.53
N PHE A 244 0.94 15.84 9.40
CA PHE A 244 0.60 15.02 8.24
C PHE A 244 -0.66 14.18 8.43
N PHE A 245 -1.29 14.18 9.60
CA PHE A 245 -2.51 13.39 9.85
C PHE A 245 -3.63 13.64 8.81
N PRO A 246 -3.92 14.89 8.40
CA PRO A 246 -4.98 15.16 7.42
C PRO A 246 -4.73 14.55 6.04
N ILE A 247 -3.46 14.25 5.70
CA ILE A 247 -3.05 13.71 4.40
C ILE A 247 -2.40 12.32 4.49
N ALA A 248 -2.30 11.75 5.70
CA ALA A 248 -1.55 10.52 5.96
C ALA A 248 -2.01 9.36 5.09
N SER A 249 -3.32 9.20 4.91
CA SER A 249 -3.87 8.17 4.00
C SER A 249 -3.39 8.34 2.57
N LYS A 250 -3.37 9.56 2.03
CA LYS A 250 -2.89 9.81 0.67
C LYS A 250 -1.40 9.57 0.52
N ILE A 251 -0.59 9.98 1.50
CA ILE A 251 0.85 9.69 1.52
C ILE A 251 1.07 8.17 1.49
N TRP A 252 0.36 7.44 2.36
CA TRP A 252 0.41 5.98 2.44
C TRP A 252 0.03 5.30 1.12
N GLU A 253 -1.12 5.65 0.54
CA GLU A 253 -1.62 5.10 -0.72
C GLU A 253 -0.66 5.40 -1.89
N VAL A 254 -0.12 6.62 -1.96
CA VAL A 254 0.85 7.03 -2.99
C VAL A 254 2.17 6.26 -2.84
N CYS A 255 2.74 6.18 -1.64
CA CYS A 255 3.95 5.40 -1.38
C CYS A 255 3.76 3.94 -1.78
N ALA A 256 2.60 3.35 -1.47
CA ALA A 256 2.28 1.99 -1.87
C ALA A 256 2.18 1.84 -3.39
N ALA A 257 1.47 2.73 -4.07
CA ALA A 257 1.35 2.71 -5.53
C ALA A 257 2.70 2.89 -6.25
N LEU A 258 3.58 3.76 -5.72
CA LEU A 258 4.91 3.99 -6.27
C LEU A 258 5.81 2.73 -6.24
N THR A 259 5.55 1.78 -5.33
CA THR A 259 6.31 0.51 -5.30
C THR A 259 6.14 -0.33 -6.57
N ASN A 260 5.03 -0.16 -7.28
CA ASN A 260 4.76 -0.88 -8.54
C ASN A 260 5.65 -0.41 -9.71
N PHE A 261 6.32 0.74 -9.57
CA PHE A 261 7.27 1.27 -10.56
C PHE A 261 8.73 0.87 -10.27
N GLN A 262 8.96 0.05 -9.24
CA GLN A 262 10.26 -0.53 -8.95
C GLN A 262 10.45 -1.82 -9.76
N ASN A 263 11.69 -2.34 -9.80
CA ASN A 263 11.96 -3.64 -10.39
C ASN A 263 11.06 -4.74 -9.79
N PRO A 264 10.69 -5.78 -10.53
CA PRO A 264 9.73 -6.77 -10.05
C PRO A 264 10.15 -7.43 -8.75
N LEU A 265 9.16 -7.78 -7.91
CA LEU A 265 9.42 -8.50 -6.66
C LEU A 265 9.90 -9.92 -6.90
N LEU A 266 9.48 -10.53 -8.01
CA LEU A 266 9.76 -11.91 -8.36
C LEU A 266 10.60 -11.94 -9.62
N LYS A 267 11.68 -12.72 -9.58
CA LYS A 267 12.55 -12.94 -10.74
C LYS A 267 11.79 -13.58 -11.91
N GLU A 268 10.83 -14.43 -11.62
CA GLU A 268 10.02 -15.14 -12.63
C GLU A 268 9.18 -14.21 -13.52
N VAL A 269 8.78 -13.04 -13.00
CA VAL A 269 7.98 -12.07 -13.76
C VAL A 269 8.84 -10.95 -14.34
N GLU A 270 10.16 -10.98 -14.15
CA GLU A 270 11.10 -9.94 -14.61
C GLU A 270 11.02 -9.71 -16.12
N GLN A 271 10.80 -10.78 -16.88
CA GLN A 271 10.66 -10.73 -18.35
C GLN A 271 9.54 -9.80 -18.82
N PHE A 272 8.47 -9.62 -18.02
CA PHE A 272 7.35 -8.75 -18.39
C PHE A 272 7.65 -7.25 -18.19
N TYR A 273 8.77 -6.92 -17.54
CA TYR A 273 9.18 -5.55 -17.24
C TYR A 273 10.33 -5.06 -18.10
N ARG A 274 10.91 -5.94 -18.93
CA ARG A 274 11.92 -5.54 -19.90
C ARG A 274 11.23 -4.82 -21.06
N PRO A 275 11.77 -3.69 -21.55
CA PRO A 275 11.29 -3.10 -22.80
C PRO A 275 11.34 -4.18 -23.88
N LYS A 276 10.24 -4.37 -24.61
CA LYS A 276 10.31 -5.13 -25.84
C LYS A 276 11.12 -4.27 -26.81
N ASN A 277 12.32 -4.72 -27.13
CA ASN A 277 13.15 -4.12 -28.19
C ASN A 277 12.37 -4.10 -29.51
#